data_AF-A0A956IZK6-F1
#
_entry.id   AF-A0A956IZK6-F1
#
_cell.length_a   1.000
_cell.length_b   1.000
_cell.length_c   1.000
_cell.angle_alpha   90.00
_cell.angle_beta   90.00
_cell.angle_gamma   90.00
#
_symmetry.space_group_name_H-M   'P 1'
#
loop_
_entity.id
_entity.type
_entity.pdbx_description
1 polymer ?
#
loop_
_entity_poly.entity_id
_entity_poly.type
_entity_poly.pdbx_seq_one_letter_code
_entity_poly.pdbx_strand_id
1 'polypeptide(L)'
;MIGVLHTSTHEDSLRVTSETGAYAERTGSTLALYDNAGRLLVNYDTQSGTLELRATADLHLAAPAGSVRVSAGRRIELSAPEAELAGRQLSLRGDATQVDFGRLELRGERLLTRVAEAFVDVERVAETRAKRLRTLVESTLELFAQRTSIRSEKDTRVDGKRILLG
;
A
#
# COMPACT_ATOMS: atom_id res chain seq x y z
N MET A 1 -29.02 -32.91 6.78
CA MET A 1 -28.11 -33.60 7.72
C MET A 1 -28.21 -32.85 9.03
N ILE A 2 -28.69 -33.51 10.08
CA ILE A 2 -29.20 -32.88 11.32
C ILE A 2 -28.05 -32.79 12.33
N GLY A 3 -27.63 -31.57 12.68
CA GLY A 3 -26.65 -31.33 13.73
C GLY A 3 -27.27 -31.58 15.11
N VAL A 4 -26.59 -32.36 15.94
CA VAL A 4 -27.03 -32.70 17.30
C VAL A 4 -26.69 -31.54 18.24
N LEU A 5 -27.71 -30.87 18.78
CA LEU A 5 -27.58 -29.89 19.86
C LEU A 5 -27.43 -30.61 21.21
N HIS A 6 -26.25 -30.49 21.84
CA HIS A 6 -26.11 -30.76 23.27
C HIS A 6 -26.36 -29.46 24.03
N THR A 7 -27.49 -29.37 24.74
CA THR A 7 -27.79 -28.27 25.67
C THR A 7 -27.42 -28.71 27.09
N SER A 8 -26.22 -28.38 27.58
CA SER A 8 -25.91 -28.50 29.02
C SER A 8 -26.06 -27.14 29.68
N THR A 9 -26.89 -27.12 30.72
CA THR A 9 -27.35 -25.97 31.49
C THR A 9 -26.22 -25.30 32.27
N HIS A 10 -25.79 -24.12 31.84
CA HIS A 10 -25.25 -23.02 32.68
C HIS A 10 -25.23 -21.74 31.83
N GLU A 11 -25.96 -20.71 32.30
CA GLU A 11 -26.09 -19.34 31.80
C GLU A 11 -25.66 -19.04 30.33
N ASP A 12 -26.67 -19.05 29.45
CA ASP A 12 -26.74 -18.31 28.17
C ASP A 12 -25.60 -18.53 27.16
N SER A 13 -24.91 -19.67 27.22
CA SER A 13 -23.97 -20.07 26.18
C SER A 13 -24.61 -20.98 25.14
N LEU A 14 -24.53 -20.58 23.86
CA LEU A 14 -24.95 -21.39 22.72
C LEU A 14 -23.69 -21.86 21.99
N ARG A 15 -23.49 -23.17 21.91
CA ARG A 15 -22.35 -23.78 21.22
C ARG A 15 -22.79 -24.64 20.04
N VAL A 16 -22.11 -24.46 18.90
CA VAL A 16 -22.27 -25.26 17.69
C VAL A 16 -20.92 -25.86 17.32
N THR A 17 -20.82 -27.18 17.25
CA THR A 17 -19.58 -27.91 16.97
C THR A 17 -19.66 -28.56 15.58
N SER A 18 -18.57 -28.50 14.81
CA SER A 18 -18.41 -29.19 13.54
C SER A 18 -18.00 -30.65 13.75
N GLU A 19 -18.12 -31.48 12.71
CA GLU A 19 -17.65 -32.88 12.74
C GLU A 19 -16.13 -32.99 12.97
N THR A 20 -15.37 -31.95 12.61
CA THR A 20 -13.91 -31.89 12.77
C THR A 20 -13.47 -31.41 14.14
N GLY A 21 -14.40 -31.04 15.03
CA GLY A 21 -14.14 -30.55 16.38
C GLY A 21 -13.96 -29.03 16.51
N ALA A 22 -14.00 -28.29 15.39
CA ALA A 22 -14.09 -26.82 15.44
C ALA A 22 -15.45 -26.41 16.01
N TYR A 23 -15.55 -25.26 16.65
CA TYR A 23 -16.82 -24.85 17.25
C TYR A 23 -16.98 -23.33 17.30
N ALA A 24 -18.23 -22.90 17.19
CA ALA A 24 -18.63 -21.54 17.48
C ALA A 24 -19.34 -21.49 18.84
N GLU A 25 -19.09 -20.45 19.60
CA GLU A 25 -19.72 -20.22 20.90
C GLU A 25 -20.17 -18.77 21.01
N ARG A 26 -21.37 -18.56 21.57
CA ARG A 26 -21.81 -17.26 22.06
C ARG A 26 -21.76 -17.29 23.57
N THR A 27 -21.09 -16.31 24.19
CA THR A 27 -21.07 -16.13 25.65
C THR A 27 -21.30 -14.65 25.95
N GLY A 28 -22.46 -14.33 26.55
CA GLY A 28 -22.85 -12.95 26.80
C GLY A 28 -22.90 -12.10 25.52
N SER A 29 -22.01 -11.11 25.44
CA SER A 29 -21.87 -10.19 24.30
C SER A 29 -20.88 -10.65 23.23
N THR A 30 -20.25 -11.81 23.39
CA THR A 30 -19.18 -12.28 22.51
C THR A 30 -19.66 -13.40 21.60
N LEU A 31 -19.31 -13.33 20.31
CA LEU A 31 -19.41 -14.42 19.34
C LEU A 31 -18.00 -14.87 18.96
N ALA A 32 -17.65 -16.12 19.25
CA ALA A 32 -16.32 -16.66 19.02
C ALA A 32 -16.37 -17.91 18.12
N LEU A 33 -15.35 -18.06 17.25
CA LEU A 33 -15.10 -19.26 16.46
C LEU A 33 -13.73 -19.82 16.83
N TYR A 34 -13.68 -21.11 17.14
CA TYR A 34 -12.48 -21.84 17.50
C TYR A 34 -12.22 -22.98 16.51
N ASP A 35 -10.94 -23.29 16.30
CA ASP A 35 -10.56 -24.51 15.60
C ASP A 35 -10.70 -25.76 16.49
N ASN A 36 -10.36 -26.93 15.93
CA ASN A 36 -10.44 -28.20 16.65
C ASN A 36 -9.40 -28.36 17.77
N ALA A 37 -8.36 -27.53 17.80
CA ALA A 37 -7.39 -27.45 18.87
C ALA A 37 -7.79 -26.44 19.96
N GLY A 38 -8.97 -25.80 19.83
CA GLY A 38 -9.47 -24.80 20.76
C GLY A 38 -8.83 -23.42 20.59
N ARG A 39 -8.16 -23.15 19.48
CA ARG A 39 -7.56 -21.83 19.19
C ARG A 39 -8.60 -20.90 18.58
N LEU A 40 -8.66 -19.65 19.07
CA LEU A 40 -9.60 -18.63 18.63
C LEU A 40 -9.24 -18.10 17.23
N LEU A 41 -10.15 -18.25 16.28
CA LEU A 41 -10.01 -17.79 14.89
C LEU A 41 -10.79 -16.50 14.61
N VAL A 42 -11.99 -16.36 15.18
CA VAL A 42 -12.83 -15.18 15.01
C VAL A 42 -13.40 -14.78 16.36
N ASN A 43 -13.39 -13.49 16.66
CA ASN A 43 -14.00 -12.93 17.85
C ASN A 43 -14.77 -11.66 17.49
N TYR A 44 -16.06 -11.61 17.80
CA TYR A 44 -16.87 -10.41 17.66
C TYR A 44 -17.47 -10.03 19.01
N ASP A 45 -17.08 -8.87 19.52
CA ASP A 45 -17.67 -8.28 20.72
C ASP A 45 -18.76 -7.28 20.32
N THR A 46 -20.00 -7.61 20.64
CA THR A 46 -21.18 -6.79 20.31
C THR A 46 -21.28 -5.50 21.12
N GLN A 47 -20.60 -5.39 22.27
CA GLN A 47 -20.60 -4.15 23.06
C GLN A 47 -19.70 -3.09 22.44
N SER A 48 -18.47 -3.48 22.06
CA SER A 48 -17.53 -2.58 21.40
C SER A 48 -17.71 -2.50 19.88
N GLY A 49 -18.41 -3.47 19.29
CA GLY A 49 -18.52 -3.64 17.83
C GLY A 49 -17.22 -4.13 17.18
N THR A 50 -16.30 -4.68 17.96
CA THR A 50 -14.96 -5.08 17.50
C THR A 50 -14.99 -6.49 16.93
N LEU A 51 -14.50 -6.66 15.69
CA LEU A 51 -14.26 -7.95 15.06
C LEU A 51 -12.76 -8.19 14.95
N GLU A 52 -12.30 -9.34 15.42
CA GLU A 52 -10.94 -9.83 15.21
C GLU A 52 -10.95 -11.11 14.38
N LEU A 53 -10.07 -11.16 13.38
CA LEU A 53 -9.81 -12.34 12.56
C LEU A 53 -8.37 -12.77 12.80
N ARG A 54 -8.17 -14.06 13.10
CA ARG A 54 -6.86 -14.65 13.40
C ARG A 54 -6.69 -15.91 12.55
N ALA A 55 -5.51 -16.05 11.96
CA ALA A 55 -5.07 -17.26 11.29
C ALA A 55 -3.77 -17.75 11.92
N THR A 56 -3.59 -19.07 12.01
CA THR A 56 -2.38 -19.67 12.56
C THR A 56 -1.28 -19.86 11.52
N ALA A 57 -1.64 -19.80 10.24
CA ALA A 57 -0.73 -19.87 9.10
C ALA A 57 -1.09 -18.72 8.14
N ASP A 58 -1.98 -18.98 7.19
CA ASP A 58 -2.36 -18.01 6.15
C ASP A 58 -3.79 -17.50 6.32
N LEU A 59 -4.00 -16.21 6.01
CA LEU A 59 -5.31 -15.59 5.88
C LEU A 59 -5.53 -15.15 4.43
N HIS A 60 -6.47 -15.80 3.73
CA HIS A 60 -6.81 -15.46 2.36
C HIS A 60 -8.15 -14.72 2.29
N LEU A 61 -8.13 -13.51 1.72
CA LEU A 61 -9.33 -12.76 1.34
C LEU A 61 -9.43 -12.78 -0.19
N ALA A 62 -10.40 -13.53 -0.73
CA ALA A 62 -10.54 -13.72 -2.17
C ALA A 62 -11.99 -13.49 -2.62
N ALA A 63 -12.14 -12.86 -3.79
CA ALA A 63 -13.41 -12.70 -4.47
C ALA A 63 -13.24 -13.08 -5.96
N PRO A 64 -13.20 -14.40 -6.31
CA PRO A 64 -12.82 -14.86 -7.65
C PRO A 64 -13.67 -14.31 -8.80
N ALA A 65 -14.94 -14.01 -8.53
CA ALA A 65 -15.87 -13.42 -9.49
C ALA A 65 -16.26 -11.98 -9.12
N GLY A 66 -15.53 -11.33 -8.21
CA GLY A 66 -15.94 -10.06 -7.60
C GLY A 66 -14.77 -9.17 -7.22
N SER A 67 -14.97 -8.38 -6.17
CA SER A 67 -13.97 -7.44 -5.67
C SER A 67 -13.89 -7.49 -4.15
N VAL A 68 -12.68 -7.31 -3.61
CA VAL A 68 -12.46 -7.07 -2.17
C VAL A 68 -12.33 -5.56 -1.98
N ARG A 69 -13.19 -4.98 -1.13
CA ARG A 69 -13.13 -3.56 -0.76
C ARG A 69 -12.85 -3.45 0.73
N VAL A 70 -11.78 -2.75 1.07
CA VAL A 70 -11.46 -2.37 2.45
C VAL A 70 -11.66 -0.85 2.57
N SER A 71 -12.49 -0.44 3.51
CA SER A 71 -12.81 0.97 3.76
C SER A 71 -12.81 1.23 5.26
N ALA A 72 -12.17 2.31 5.68
CA ALA A 72 -12.17 2.74 7.07
C ALA A 72 -12.53 4.23 7.16
N GLY A 73 -13.30 4.59 8.18
CA GLY A 73 -13.62 6.00 8.45
C GLY A 73 -12.44 6.80 9.01
N ARG A 74 -11.36 6.13 9.44
CA ARG A 74 -10.18 6.78 10.04
C ARG A 74 -8.86 6.32 9.43
N ARG A 75 -8.55 5.02 9.52
CA ARG A 75 -7.24 4.49 9.13
C ARG A 75 -7.35 3.04 8.67
N ILE A 76 -6.58 2.71 7.64
CA ILE A 76 -6.17 1.36 7.30
C ILE A 76 -4.66 1.31 7.55
N GLU A 77 -4.18 0.35 8.32
CA GLU A 77 -2.76 0.15 8.63
C GLU A 77 -2.35 -1.25 8.17
N LEU A 78 -1.26 -1.32 7.40
CA LEU A 78 -0.66 -2.55 6.92
C LEU A 78 0.76 -2.60 7.44
N SER A 79 1.04 -3.53 8.35
CA SER A 79 2.37 -3.74 8.92
C SER A 79 2.83 -5.14 8.59
N ALA A 80 3.86 -5.23 7.75
CA ALA A 80 4.49 -6.46 7.34
C ALA A 80 5.96 -6.19 6.99
N PRO A 81 6.87 -7.16 7.17
CA PRO A 81 8.23 -7.05 6.66
C PRO A 81 8.27 -6.84 5.14
N GLU A 82 7.32 -7.45 4.43
CA GLU A 82 7.19 -7.39 2.97
C GLU A 82 5.71 -7.27 2.58
N ALA A 83 5.42 -6.41 1.59
CA ALA A 83 4.10 -6.25 1.01
C ALA A 83 4.22 -6.11 -0.51
N GLU A 84 3.50 -6.97 -1.25
CA GLU A 84 3.46 -6.92 -2.70
C GLU A 84 2.07 -6.46 -3.17
N LEU A 85 2.05 -5.43 -4.02
CA LEU A 85 0.85 -4.96 -4.71
C LEU A 85 0.99 -5.25 -6.20
N ALA A 86 0.49 -6.40 -6.61
CA ALA A 86 0.43 -6.79 -8.01
C ALA A 86 -0.91 -6.37 -8.64
N GLY A 87 -0.85 -5.59 -9.71
CA GLY A 87 -2.05 -5.15 -10.40
C GLY A 87 -1.73 -4.34 -11.64
N ARG A 88 -2.76 -4.09 -12.47
CA ARG A 88 -2.61 -3.25 -13.67
C ARG A 88 -2.53 -1.76 -13.35
N GLN A 89 -3.08 -1.36 -12.21
CA GLN A 89 -3.16 0.04 -11.82
C GLN A 89 -3.16 0.15 -10.29
N LEU A 90 -2.32 1.05 -9.79
CA LEU A 90 -2.36 1.54 -8.42
C LEU A 90 -2.69 3.04 -8.48
N SER A 91 -3.72 3.46 -7.73
CA SER A 91 -4.09 4.87 -7.63
C SER A 91 -4.11 5.31 -6.18
N LEU A 92 -3.28 6.29 -5.84
CA LEU A 92 -3.30 6.99 -4.56
C LEU A 92 -3.97 8.34 -4.78
N ARG A 93 -4.98 8.66 -3.97
CA ARG A 93 -5.71 9.93 -4.02
C ARG A 93 -5.90 10.43 -2.60
N GLY A 94 -5.57 11.68 -2.36
CA GLY A 94 -5.74 12.34 -1.08
C GLY A 94 -5.21 13.76 -1.17
N ASP A 95 -5.70 14.64 -0.30
CA ASP A 95 -5.31 16.06 -0.30
C ASP A 95 -3.84 16.25 0.10
N ALA A 96 -3.34 15.39 1.00
CA ALA A 96 -1.94 15.31 1.40
C ALA A 96 -1.50 13.85 1.43
N THR A 97 -0.83 13.39 0.37
CA THR A 97 -0.27 12.03 0.31
C THR A 97 1.23 12.11 0.50
N GLN A 98 1.71 11.58 1.63
CA GLN A 98 3.13 11.37 1.87
C GLN A 98 3.46 9.89 1.62
N VAL A 99 4.54 9.64 0.90
CA VAL A 99 5.06 8.28 0.72
C VAL A 99 6.57 8.30 0.94
N ASP A 100 7.00 7.57 1.96
CA ASP A 100 8.40 7.46 2.34
C ASP A 100 8.93 6.09 1.92
N PHE A 101 10.05 6.10 1.21
CA PHE A 101 10.71 4.87 0.74
C PHE A 101 12.20 4.96 1.06
N GLY A 102 12.80 3.86 1.52
CA GLY A 102 14.26 3.77 1.61
C GLY A 102 14.92 3.70 0.23
N ARG A 103 14.27 3.02 -0.73
CA ARG A 103 14.71 2.91 -2.12
C ARG A 103 13.51 2.77 -3.03
N LEU A 104 13.43 3.61 -4.06
CA LEU A 104 12.43 3.52 -5.12
C LEU A 104 13.11 3.10 -6.43
N GLU A 105 12.73 1.95 -6.96
CA GLU A 105 13.17 1.48 -8.27
C GLU A 105 11.98 1.42 -9.23
N LEU A 106 12.00 2.24 -10.28
CA LEU A 106 10.96 2.27 -11.30
C LEU A 106 11.49 1.62 -12.58
N ARG A 107 10.85 0.53 -12.99
CA ARG A 107 11.14 -0.16 -14.26
C ARG A 107 9.88 -0.14 -15.12
N GLY A 108 10.01 0.38 -16.33
CA GLY A 108 8.91 0.41 -17.28
C GLY A 108 9.37 0.97 -18.62
N GLU A 109 8.54 0.77 -19.64
CA GLU A 109 8.81 1.31 -20.97
C GLU A 109 8.69 2.84 -21.01
N ARG A 110 7.79 3.39 -20.17
CA ARG A 110 7.51 4.81 -20.11
C ARG A 110 7.14 5.23 -18.70
N LEU A 111 7.80 6.28 -18.22
CA LEU A 111 7.43 7.01 -17.01
C LEU A 111 6.90 8.38 -17.42
N LEU A 112 5.69 8.71 -16.98
CA LEU A 112 5.09 10.03 -17.18
C LEU A 112 4.79 10.65 -15.82
N THR A 113 5.46 11.75 -15.52
CA THR A 113 5.24 12.51 -14.31
C THR A 113 4.64 13.85 -14.70
N ARG A 114 3.42 14.12 -14.24
CA ARG A 114 2.76 15.42 -14.41
C ARG A 114 2.54 16.00 -13.03
N VAL A 115 3.15 17.15 -12.78
CA VAL A 115 3.08 17.85 -11.50
C VAL A 115 2.84 19.32 -11.80
N ALA A 116 2.01 19.97 -10.99
CA ALA A 116 1.87 21.42 -11.06
C ALA A 116 3.16 22.09 -10.57
N GLU A 117 3.68 21.63 -9.42
CA GLU A 117 4.92 22.09 -8.82
C GLU A 117 5.70 20.88 -8.29
N ALA A 118 6.97 20.74 -8.70
CA ALA A 118 7.84 19.67 -8.25
C ALA A 118 9.12 20.24 -7.65
N PHE A 119 9.42 19.86 -6.41
CA PHE A 119 10.68 20.17 -5.73
C PHE A 119 11.43 18.85 -5.49
N VAL A 120 12.68 18.81 -5.92
CA VAL A 120 13.57 17.66 -5.69
C VAL A 120 14.76 18.18 -4.91
N ASP A 121 14.78 17.90 -3.62
CA ASP A 121 15.94 18.16 -2.76
C ASP A 121 16.79 16.90 -2.67
N VAL A 122 18.09 17.06 -2.82
CA VAL A 122 19.03 15.94 -2.89
C VAL A 122 20.23 16.25 -2.01
N GLU A 123 20.31 15.53 -0.89
CA GLU A 123 21.35 15.74 0.13
C GLU A 123 22.77 15.42 -0.40
N ARG A 124 22.92 14.39 -1.23
CA ARG A 124 24.23 13.88 -1.66
C ARG A 124 24.47 13.96 -3.17
N VAL A 125 23.76 13.18 -3.97
CA VAL A 125 23.99 13.13 -5.41
C VAL A 125 22.71 12.88 -6.19
N ALA A 126 22.53 13.65 -7.26
CA ALA A 126 21.54 13.40 -8.29
C ALA A 126 22.28 13.08 -9.59
N GLU A 127 22.24 11.81 -10.03
CA GLU A 127 22.88 11.38 -11.27
C GLU A 127 21.82 10.88 -12.27
N THR A 128 21.79 11.49 -13.45
CA THR A 128 20.94 11.01 -14.56
C THR A 128 21.83 10.39 -15.64
N ARG A 129 21.72 9.07 -15.82
CA ARG A 129 22.35 8.36 -16.94
C ARG A 129 21.33 8.10 -18.03
N ALA A 130 21.27 9.01 -19.01
CA ALA A 130 20.39 8.88 -20.15
C ALA A 130 21.18 8.94 -21.46
N LYS A 131 20.81 8.09 -22.44
CA LYS A 131 21.34 8.20 -23.81
C LYS A 131 20.99 9.54 -24.45
N ARG A 132 19.84 10.12 -24.05
CA ARG A 132 19.35 11.42 -24.52
C ARG A 132 18.53 12.08 -23.41
N LEU A 133 18.89 13.30 -23.05
CA LEU A 133 18.09 14.19 -22.21
C LEU A 133 17.57 15.34 -23.09
N ARG A 134 16.28 15.67 -23.01
CA ARG A 134 15.69 16.84 -23.67
C ARG A 134 14.86 17.60 -22.66
N THR A 135 15.22 18.86 -22.44
CA THR A 135 14.48 19.78 -21.57
C THR A 135 13.80 20.81 -22.46
N LEU A 136 12.48 20.88 -22.38
CA LEU A 136 11.67 21.89 -23.05
C LEU A 136 11.06 22.77 -21.95
N VAL A 137 11.27 24.07 -22.06
CA VAL A 137 10.82 25.03 -21.05
C VAL A 137 10.04 26.12 -21.78
N GLU A 138 8.85 26.44 -21.27
CA GLU A 138 7.96 27.44 -21.87
C GLU A 138 8.42 28.86 -21.55
N SER A 139 8.83 29.11 -20.30
CA SER A 139 9.25 30.43 -19.84
C SER A 139 10.76 30.49 -19.59
N THR A 140 11.23 30.00 -18.43
CA THR A 140 12.60 30.24 -17.97
C THR A 140 13.23 28.95 -17.42
N LEU A 141 14.45 28.66 -17.87
CA LEU A 141 15.32 27.64 -17.28
C LEU A 141 16.49 28.34 -16.58
N GLU A 142 16.56 28.22 -15.25
CA GLU A 142 17.69 28.71 -14.46
C GLU A 142 18.52 27.53 -13.94
N LEU A 143 19.84 27.66 -14.07
CA LEU A 143 20.80 26.69 -13.55
C LEU A 143 21.79 27.45 -12.66
N PHE A 144 21.63 27.31 -11.35
CA PHE A 144 22.53 27.89 -10.37
C PHE A 144 23.45 26.79 -9.81
N ALA A 145 24.75 26.97 -9.99
CA ALA A 145 25.75 26.03 -9.48
C ALA A 145 27.05 26.76 -9.19
N GLN A 146 27.81 26.27 -8.21
CA GLN A 146 29.20 26.72 -7.98
C GLN A 146 30.07 26.49 -9.22
N ARG A 147 29.83 25.38 -9.94
CA ARG A 147 30.51 25.05 -11.18
C ARG A 147 29.57 24.29 -12.11
N THR A 148 29.43 24.79 -13.33
CA THR A 148 28.77 24.08 -14.42
C THR A 148 29.81 23.70 -15.46
N SER A 149 29.81 22.44 -15.90
CA SER A 149 30.68 21.96 -16.98
C SER A 149 29.84 21.24 -18.02
N ILE A 150 29.84 21.75 -19.25
CA ILE A 150 29.20 21.13 -20.40
C ILE A 150 30.30 20.64 -21.32
N ARG A 151 30.35 19.33 -21.56
CA ARG A 151 31.32 18.69 -22.46
C ARG A 151 30.59 18.03 -23.62
N SER A 152 31.02 18.33 -24.83
CA SER A 152 30.52 17.73 -26.07
C SER A 152 31.67 17.08 -26.82
N GLU A 153 31.40 15.93 -27.46
CA GLU A 153 32.34 15.26 -28.36
C GLU A 153 32.32 15.84 -29.78
N LYS A 154 31.18 16.39 -30.18
CA LYS A 154 30.94 17.00 -31.49
C LYS A 154 30.47 18.44 -31.27
N ASP A 155 29.35 18.82 -31.87
CA ASP A 155 28.87 20.19 -31.84
C ASP A 155 28.13 20.55 -30.54
N THR A 156 28.39 21.76 -30.04
CA THR A 156 27.51 22.45 -29.08
C THR A 156 26.93 23.67 -29.78
N ARG A 157 25.60 23.80 -29.82
CA ARG A 157 24.91 24.98 -30.33
C ARG A 157 24.20 25.69 -29.18
N VAL A 158 24.54 26.96 -28.99
CA VAL A 158 23.83 27.86 -28.10
C VAL A 158 23.29 28.98 -28.98
N ASP A 159 21.97 29.09 -29.05
CA ASP A 159 21.28 30.13 -29.81
C ASP A 159 20.42 30.93 -28.84
N GLY A 160 20.60 32.25 -28.86
CA GLY A 160 19.93 33.15 -27.95
C GLY A 160 20.14 34.59 -28.39
N LYS A 161 19.18 35.45 -28.06
CA LYS A 161 19.27 36.89 -28.36
C LYS A 161 20.52 37.54 -27.76
N ARG A 162 21.04 36.99 -26.65
CA ARG A 162 22.24 37.45 -25.98
C ARG A 162 22.93 36.26 -25.29
N ILE A 163 24.23 36.11 -25.54
CA ILE A 163 25.10 35.15 -24.84
C ILE A 163 26.19 35.95 -24.16
N LEU A 164 26.23 35.89 -22.82
CA LEU A 164 27.26 36.53 -22.02
C LEU A 164 28.23 35.44 -21.57
N LEU A 165 29.37 35.39 -22.24
CA LEU A 165 30.53 34.61 -21.80
C LEU A 165 31.35 35.59 -20.98
N GLY A 166 31.45 35.36 -19.67
CA GLY A 166 32.24 36.19 -18.76
C GLY A 166 33.68 36.35 -19.23
#